data_AF-A0A6P6EAB0-F1
#
_entry.id   AF-A0A6P6EAB0-F1
#
_cell.length_a   1.000
_cell.length_b   1.000
_cell.length_c   1.000
_cell.angle_alpha   90.00
_cell.angle_beta   90.00
_cell.angle_gamma   90.00
#
_symmetry.space_group_name_H-M   'P 1'
#
loop_
_entity.id
_entity.type
_entity.pdbx_description
1 polymer ?
#
loop_
_entity_poly.entity_id
_entity_poly.type
_entity_poly.pdbx_seq_one_letter_code
_entity_poly.pdbx_strand_id
1 'polypeptide(L)'
;MPFLWLRGFLWASCWIIVKSSPTPGSEGHGAANCPSCALATLPKDVPNSQPEMVEAVKKHILNMLHLKKRPDVTQPVPKAALLNAIRKLHVGKVGENGYVEIEDDIGRRAEMNELLEQTSEIITFAESGSARKTLHFEISKEGSDLSVVERAEVWLFLKVPKANRTRTKVTIRLFQQQKHPQGSLDTGDEAEEEGLKGDRSEQLLSEKVVDARKSTWHIFPVSSSIQRLLDQGKTSLDMRIACEQCQESGASLVLLGKKKKKGEEGDGKKKDGGEGTVEEEKEQSHRPFLMLQARQSEDHPHRRRRRGLECDGKVNICCKKQFFVSFKDIGWNDWIIAPSGYHANYCEGECPSHIAGTSGSSLSFHSTVINHYRMRGHSPFANLKSCCVPTKLRPMSMLYYDDGQNIIKKDIQNMIVEECGCS
;
A
#
# COMPACT_ATOMS: atom_id res chain seq x y z
N MET A 1 -18.43 -57.39 75.49
CA MET A 1 -17.72 -56.13 75.80
C MET A 1 -16.29 -56.23 75.25
N PRO A 2 -15.66 -55.15 74.73
CA PRO A 2 -16.06 -54.35 73.57
C PRO A 2 -15.04 -54.42 72.41
N PHE A 3 -15.55 -54.17 71.20
CA PHE A 3 -14.98 -53.52 70.02
C PHE A 3 -13.54 -53.80 69.54
N LEU A 4 -13.44 -54.63 68.48
CA LEU A 4 -12.37 -54.57 67.48
C LEU A 4 -12.61 -53.39 66.52
N TRP A 5 -11.58 -52.57 66.31
CA TRP A 5 -11.48 -51.65 65.18
C TRP A 5 -10.90 -52.37 63.97
N LEU A 6 -11.64 -52.44 62.86
CA LEU A 6 -11.08 -52.70 61.54
C LEU A 6 -11.40 -51.53 60.61
N ARG A 7 -10.35 -51.14 59.88
CA ARG A 7 -10.27 -50.02 58.94
C ARG A 7 -11.24 -50.20 57.76
N GLY A 8 -11.99 -49.15 57.46
CA GLY A 8 -12.71 -48.96 56.19
C GLY A 8 -12.23 -47.68 55.52
N PHE A 9 -11.65 -47.80 54.33
CA PHE A 9 -11.27 -46.70 53.44
C PHE A 9 -12.50 -45.88 53.03
N LEU A 10 -12.45 -44.56 53.20
CA LEU A 10 -13.38 -43.61 52.60
C LEU A 10 -12.63 -42.75 51.58
N TRP A 11 -13.00 -42.89 50.30
CA TRP A 11 -12.65 -41.98 49.22
C TRP A 11 -13.23 -40.60 49.53
N ALA A 12 -12.36 -39.61 49.73
CA ALA A 12 -12.76 -38.20 49.78
C ALA A 12 -12.70 -37.61 48.36
N SER A 13 -13.86 -37.41 47.74
CA SER A 13 -14.03 -36.56 46.57
C SER A 13 -13.98 -35.10 47.02
N CYS A 14 -12.90 -34.40 46.64
CA CYS A 14 -12.73 -32.98 46.93
C CYS A 14 -13.57 -32.16 45.93
N TRP A 15 -14.73 -31.67 46.36
CA TRP A 15 -15.50 -30.67 45.62
C TRP A 15 -14.89 -29.29 45.91
N ILE A 16 -14.24 -28.70 44.92
CA ILE A 16 -13.81 -27.31 44.98
C ILE A 16 -15.04 -26.42 44.78
N ILE A 17 -15.55 -25.87 45.88
CA ILE A 17 -16.53 -24.78 45.86
C ILE A 17 -15.78 -23.49 45.53
N VAL A 18 -15.90 -23.01 44.29
CA VAL A 18 -15.48 -21.65 43.93
C VAL A 18 -16.48 -20.68 44.55
N LYS A 19 -16.10 -20.06 45.67
CA LYS A 19 -16.83 -18.91 46.23
C LYS A 19 -16.56 -17.69 45.34
N SER A 20 -17.56 -17.26 44.58
CA SER A 20 -17.57 -15.94 43.94
C SER A 20 -17.83 -14.86 45.00
N SER A 21 -16.84 -14.01 45.24
CA SER A 21 -16.98 -12.79 46.05
C SER A 21 -17.89 -11.78 45.34
N PRO A 22 -18.80 -11.07 46.06
CA PRO A 22 -19.59 -10.01 45.47
C PRO A 22 -18.71 -8.77 45.26
N THR A 23 -18.72 -8.21 44.05
CA THR A 23 -18.12 -6.91 43.75
C THR A 23 -18.92 -5.79 44.43
N PRO A 24 -18.27 -4.82 45.10
CA PRO A 24 -18.98 -3.70 45.71
C PRO A 24 -19.49 -2.76 44.61
N GLY A 25 -20.75 -2.33 44.78
CA GLY A 25 -21.36 -1.29 43.96
C GLY A 25 -20.55 0.01 44.04
N SER A 26 -20.26 0.57 42.86
CA SER A 26 -19.80 1.93 42.69
C SER A 26 -20.96 2.70 42.07
N GLU A 27 -21.33 3.77 42.76
CA GLU A 27 -22.30 4.77 42.38
C GLU A 27 -22.04 5.35 40.99
N GLY A 28 -23.11 5.86 40.37
CA GLY A 28 -23.09 6.41 39.02
C GLY A 28 -22.10 7.56 38.89
N HIS A 29 -20.97 7.31 38.24
CA HIS A 29 -20.18 8.35 37.63
C HIS A 29 -20.65 8.57 36.20
N GLY A 30 -21.08 9.81 35.94
CA GLY A 30 -21.55 10.29 34.64
C GLY A 30 -20.55 10.00 33.52
N ALA A 31 -21.11 9.91 32.31
CA ALA A 31 -20.43 9.66 31.05
C ALA A 31 -18.96 10.07 31.07
N ALA A 32 -18.07 9.08 30.89
CA ALA A 32 -16.69 9.35 30.55
C ALA A 32 -16.68 10.20 29.28
N ASN A 33 -16.44 11.50 29.44
CA ASN A 33 -16.28 12.44 28.35
C ASN A 33 -15.03 12.05 27.58
N CYS A 34 -15.20 11.23 26.54
CA CYS A 34 -14.21 11.10 25.50
C CYS A 34 -13.89 12.52 24.99
N PRO A 35 -12.61 12.93 24.91
CA PRO A 35 -12.24 14.27 24.44
C PRO A 35 -12.83 14.60 23.07
N SER A 36 -12.97 13.59 22.20
CA SER A 36 -13.62 13.73 20.89
C SER A 36 -15.14 13.89 20.98
N CYS A 37 -15.80 13.30 21.99
CA CYS A 37 -17.24 13.44 22.21
C CYS A 37 -17.59 14.76 22.92
N ALA A 38 -16.70 15.30 23.75
CA ALA A 38 -16.88 16.58 24.43
C ALA A 38 -16.93 17.77 23.44
N LEU A 39 -16.24 17.66 22.30
CA LEU A 39 -16.33 18.63 21.20
C LEU A 39 -17.70 18.59 20.49
N ALA A 40 -18.32 17.41 20.38
CA ALA A 40 -19.64 17.25 19.77
C ALA A 40 -20.80 17.78 20.65
N THR A 41 -20.53 18.05 21.93
CA THR A 41 -21.50 18.63 22.87
C THR A 41 -21.47 20.16 22.94
N LEU A 42 -20.58 20.82 22.19
CA LEU A 42 -20.59 22.28 22.08
C LEU A 42 -21.88 22.75 21.36
N PRO A 43 -22.52 23.84 21.82
CA PRO A 43 -23.71 24.37 21.17
C PRO A 43 -23.46 24.66 19.69
N LYS A 44 -24.36 24.22 18.81
CA LYS A 44 -24.32 24.46 17.36
C LYS A 44 -24.54 25.94 16.96
N ASP A 45 -24.77 26.81 17.94
CA ASP A 45 -25.06 28.24 17.77
C ASP A 45 -23.81 29.14 17.93
N VAL A 46 -22.61 28.58 17.78
CA VAL A 46 -21.41 29.41 17.62
C VAL A 46 -21.41 29.93 16.18
N PRO A 47 -21.47 31.25 15.95
CA PRO A 47 -21.40 31.77 14.60
C PRO A 47 -20.10 31.25 13.99
N ASN A 48 -20.22 30.65 12.80
CA ASN A 48 -19.15 30.15 11.95
C ASN A 48 -18.30 31.34 11.43
N SER A 49 -17.79 32.12 12.37
CA SER A 49 -17.01 33.32 12.14
C SER A 49 -15.58 32.85 11.93
N GLN A 50 -15.06 33.14 10.74
CA GLN A 50 -13.67 32.90 10.39
C GLN A 50 -12.64 33.30 11.49
N PRO A 51 -12.82 34.38 12.29
CA PRO A 51 -11.91 34.69 13.39
C PRO A 51 -11.83 33.65 14.51
N GLU A 52 -12.94 33.01 14.89
CA GLU A 52 -12.95 32.02 15.98
C GLU A 52 -12.22 30.73 15.56
N MET A 53 -12.40 30.32 14.31
CA MET A 53 -11.66 29.20 13.72
C MET A 53 -10.15 29.47 13.67
N VAL A 54 -9.75 30.71 13.32
CA VAL A 54 -8.34 31.13 13.37
C VAL A 54 -7.80 31.06 14.80
N GLU A 55 -8.57 31.46 15.80
CA GLU A 55 -8.14 31.36 17.20
C GLU A 55 -8.00 29.90 17.66
N ALA A 56 -8.92 29.02 17.25
CA ALA A 56 -8.83 27.59 17.52
C ALA A 56 -7.56 26.97 16.89
N VAL A 57 -7.26 27.33 15.63
CA VAL A 57 -6.03 26.93 14.94
C VAL A 57 -4.79 27.42 15.69
N LYS A 58 -4.76 28.68 16.11
CA LYS A 58 -3.66 29.24 16.91
C LYS A 58 -3.45 28.43 18.19
N LYS A 59 -4.51 28.15 18.95
CA LYS A 59 -4.44 27.34 20.17
C LYS A 59 -3.95 25.92 19.89
N HIS A 60 -4.42 25.31 18.79
CA HIS A 60 -3.98 23.96 18.40
C HIS A 60 -2.48 23.91 18.12
N ILE A 61 -1.93 24.84 17.33
CA ILE A 61 -0.49 24.91 17.02
C ILE A 61 0.32 25.02 18.32
N LEU A 62 -0.05 25.93 19.22
CA LEU A 62 0.67 26.13 20.49
C LEU A 62 0.68 24.86 21.33
N ASN A 63 -0.46 24.16 21.42
CA ASN A 63 -0.56 22.88 22.13
C ASN A 63 0.37 21.81 21.53
N MET A 64 0.39 21.69 20.20
CA MET A 64 1.23 20.71 19.50
C MET A 64 2.73 21.03 19.62
N LEU A 65 3.07 22.32 19.71
CA LEU A 65 4.45 22.76 19.98
C LEU A 65 4.84 22.67 21.46
N HIS A 66 3.87 22.54 22.37
CA HIS A 66 4.03 22.65 23.81
C HIS A 66 4.44 24.05 24.28
N LEU A 67 3.94 25.08 23.59
CA LEU A 67 4.10 26.48 23.97
C LEU A 67 2.84 26.98 24.67
N LYS A 68 3.02 27.76 25.74
CA LYS A 68 1.87 28.36 26.46
C LYS A 68 1.26 29.54 25.70
N LYS A 69 2.11 30.32 25.03
CA LYS A 69 1.75 31.47 24.20
C LYS A 69 2.72 31.57 23.02
N ARG A 70 2.39 32.44 22.07
CA ARG A 70 3.33 32.82 21.00
C ARG A 70 4.60 33.46 21.61
N PRO A 71 5.79 33.10 21.12
CA PRO A 71 7.05 33.74 21.52
C PRO A 71 7.15 35.21 21.09
N ASP A 72 7.74 36.03 21.96
CA ASP A 72 7.95 37.46 21.72
C ASP A 72 9.30 37.69 21.02
N VAL A 73 9.30 37.78 19.68
CA VAL A 73 10.53 37.95 18.87
C VAL A 73 10.96 39.43 18.87
N THR A 74 11.66 39.86 19.92
CA THR A 74 12.08 41.26 20.11
C THR A 74 13.35 41.64 19.34
N GLN A 75 14.27 40.70 19.13
CA GLN A 75 15.47 40.86 18.30
C GLN A 75 15.72 39.60 17.47
N PRO A 76 15.12 39.48 16.27
CA PRO A 76 15.38 38.33 15.42
C PRO A 76 16.84 38.31 14.98
N VAL A 77 17.41 37.11 14.87
CA VAL A 77 18.72 36.90 14.24
C VAL A 77 18.71 37.57 12.86
N PRO A 78 19.74 38.35 12.47
CA PRO A 78 19.78 38.99 11.16
C PRO A 78 19.46 37.99 10.04
N LYS A 79 18.49 38.34 9.18
CA LYS A 79 17.94 37.40 8.18
C LYS A 79 19.02 36.72 7.35
N ALA A 80 20.10 37.42 7.00
CA ALA A 80 21.23 36.86 6.28
C ALA A 80 21.96 35.73 7.05
N ALA A 81 22.16 35.91 8.36
CA ALA A 81 22.78 34.90 9.23
C ALA A 81 21.87 33.68 9.39
N LEU A 82 20.56 33.90 9.61
CA LEU A 82 19.55 32.85 9.69
C LEU A 82 19.54 31.99 8.41
N LEU A 83 19.39 32.62 7.24
CA LEU A 83 19.30 31.91 5.97
C LEU A 83 20.59 31.14 5.65
N ASN A 84 21.76 31.68 6.02
CA ASN A 84 23.03 30.98 5.87
C ASN A 84 23.09 29.74 6.79
N ALA A 85 22.69 29.88 8.06
CA ALA A 85 22.66 28.75 9.00
C ALA A 85 21.71 27.64 8.55
N ILE A 86 20.49 27.99 8.10
CA ILE A 86 19.50 27.03 7.57
C ILE A 86 20.09 26.25 6.40
N ARG A 87 20.76 26.93 5.45
CA ARG A 87 21.39 26.32 4.29
C ARG A 87 22.57 25.42 4.67
N LYS A 88 23.44 25.86 5.58
CA LYS A 88 24.65 25.12 5.98
C LYS A 88 24.36 23.88 6.82
N LEU A 89 23.33 23.94 7.65
CA LEU A 89 22.90 22.83 8.49
C LEU A 89 21.95 21.86 7.77
N HIS A 90 21.65 22.08 6.48
CA HIS A 90 20.69 21.29 5.70
C HIS A 90 19.32 21.17 6.37
N VAL A 91 18.92 22.21 7.11
CA VAL A 91 17.60 22.30 7.77
C VAL A 91 16.54 22.69 6.73
N GLY A 92 16.92 23.50 5.74
CA GLY A 92 16.02 23.95 4.70
C GLY A 92 16.73 24.48 3.46
N LYS A 93 16.03 24.43 2.33
CA LYS A 93 16.42 25.06 1.07
C LYS A 93 15.99 26.52 1.09
N VAL A 94 16.90 27.40 0.71
CA VAL A 94 16.67 28.84 0.69
C VAL A 94 16.69 29.33 -0.75
N GLY A 95 15.53 29.77 -1.25
CA GLY A 95 15.38 30.38 -2.58
C GLY A 95 16.03 31.76 -2.67
N GLU A 96 16.20 32.26 -3.90
CA GLU A 96 16.85 33.55 -4.17
C GLU A 96 16.08 34.75 -3.58
N ASN A 97 14.76 34.63 -3.48
CA ASN A 97 13.86 35.60 -2.84
C ASN A 97 13.84 35.51 -1.30
N GLY A 98 14.64 34.62 -0.71
CA GLY A 98 14.68 34.37 0.73
C GLY A 98 13.49 33.56 1.26
N TYR A 99 12.77 32.84 0.38
CA TYR A 99 11.82 31.80 0.78
C TYR A 99 12.54 30.58 1.34
N VAL A 100 11.98 29.97 2.38
CA VAL A 100 12.56 28.82 3.09
C VAL A 100 11.63 27.63 2.97
N GLU A 101 12.13 26.55 2.41
CA GLU A 101 11.48 25.24 2.40
C GLU A 101 12.24 24.27 3.30
N ILE A 102 11.54 23.45 4.07
CA ILE A 102 12.18 22.45 4.93
C ILE A 102 12.66 21.30 4.04
N GLU A 103 13.95 20.96 4.11
CA GLU A 103 14.56 19.98 3.20
C GLU A 103 14.17 18.54 3.58
N ASP A 104 14.23 18.24 4.89
CA ASP A 104 13.79 17.00 5.49
C ASP A 104 12.39 17.12 6.11
N ASP A 105 11.41 17.35 5.24
CA ASP A 105 10.00 17.45 5.61
C ASP A 105 9.38 16.05 5.80
N ILE A 106 8.90 15.79 7.01
CA ILE A 106 8.21 14.54 7.35
C ILE A 106 6.89 14.38 6.57
N GLY A 107 6.24 15.49 6.20
CA GLY A 107 5.03 15.49 5.39
C GLY A 107 5.27 14.87 4.01
N ARG A 108 6.41 15.20 3.38
CA ARG A 108 6.82 14.62 2.09
C ARG A 108 7.19 13.14 2.22
N ARG A 109 7.80 12.74 3.33
CA ARG A 109 8.05 11.31 3.61
C ARG A 109 6.75 10.53 3.80
N ALA A 110 5.77 11.13 4.47
CA ALA A 110 4.44 10.52 4.63
C ALA A 110 3.72 10.35 3.29
N GLU A 111 3.77 11.36 2.41
CA GLU A 111 3.24 11.25 1.04
C GLU A 111 3.95 10.15 0.24
N MET A 112 5.27 10.02 0.35
CA MET A 112 6.03 8.94 -0.30
C MET A 112 5.67 7.56 0.24
N ASN A 113 5.47 7.42 1.55
CA ASN A 113 5.02 6.16 2.15
C ASN A 113 3.62 5.80 1.67
N GLU A 114 2.72 6.77 1.53
CA GLU A 114 1.39 6.54 0.95
C GLU A 114 1.47 6.11 -0.51
N LEU A 115 2.35 6.70 -1.31
CA LEU A 115 2.61 6.24 -2.67
C LEU A 115 3.10 4.80 -2.69
N LEU A 116 3.99 4.41 -1.77
CA LEU A 116 4.45 3.03 -1.64
C LEU A 116 3.33 2.07 -1.23
N GLU A 117 2.42 2.49 -0.34
CA GLU A 117 1.21 1.71 0.01
C GLU A 117 0.26 1.54 -1.19
N GLN A 118 0.28 2.47 -2.15
CA GLN A 118 -0.54 2.42 -3.37
C GLN A 118 0.14 1.66 -4.52
N THR A 119 1.44 1.39 -4.41
CA THR A 119 2.20 0.62 -5.41
C THR A 119 2.26 -0.84 -5.00
N SER A 120 1.82 -1.73 -5.88
CA SER A 120 1.97 -3.18 -5.70
C SER A 120 3.12 -3.69 -6.56
N GLU A 121 3.98 -4.53 -5.97
CA GLU A 121 4.99 -5.30 -6.70
C GLU A 121 4.52 -6.75 -6.82
N ILE A 122 4.29 -7.19 -8.05
CA ILE A 122 3.75 -8.50 -8.40
C ILE A 122 4.84 -9.30 -9.11
N ILE A 123 5.14 -10.51 -8.63
CA ILE A 123 6.05 -11.45 -9.28
C ILE A 123 5.24 -12.62 -9.82
N THR A 124 5.18 -12.76 -11.15
CA THR A 124 4.48 -13.84 -11.84
C THR A 124 5.49 -14.81 -12.44
N PHE A 125 5.55 -16.02 -11.91
CA PHE A 125 6.42 -17.07 -12.46
C PHE A 125 5.84 -17.64 -13.76
N ALA A 126 6.72 -17.96 -14.70
CA ALA A 126 6.34 -18.53 -15.98
C ALA A 126 5.80 -19.96 -15.83
N GLU A 127 4.76 -20.29 -16.58
CA GLU A 127 4.26 -21.64 -16.84
C GLU A 127 4.62 -22.11 -18.26
N SER A 128 4.46 -23.41 -18.52
CA SER A 128 4.82 -23.97 -19.82
C SER A 128 3.76 -23.58 -20.83
N GLY A 129 4.15 -22.84 -21.87
CA GLY A 129 3.27 -22.53 -22.98
C GLY A 129 2.92 -23.77 -23.81
N SER A 130 1.88 -23.64 -24.63
CA SER A 130 1.41 -24.69 -25.55
C SER A 130 2.37 -24.97 -26.72
N ALA A 131 3.30 -24.05 -27.00
CA ALA A 131 4.27 -24.16 -28.09
C ALA A 131 5.72 -24.25 -27.58
N ARG A 132 6.64 -24.70 -28.46
CA ARG A 132 8.07 -24.80 -28.13
C ARG A 132 8.65 -23.42 -27.84
N LYS A 133 9.47 -23.34 -26.77
CA LYS A 133 10.12 -22.10 -26.30
C LYS A 133 9.12 -20.98 -25.95
N THR A 134 7.91 -21.35 -25.54
CA THR A 134 6.88 -20.40 -25.10
C THR A 134 6.68 -20.50 -23.59
N LEU A 135 6.65 -19.34 -22.94
CA LEU A 135 6.30 -19.17 -21.54
C LEU A 135 4.91 -18.55 -21.44
N HIS A 136 4.11 -19.05 -20.52
CA HIS A 136 2.80 -18.50 -20.19
C HIS A 136 2.88 -17.74 -18.87
N PHE A 137 2.38 -16.51 -18.82
CA PHE A 137 2.26 -15.73 -17.59
C PHE A 137 0.80 -15.37 -17.37
N GLU A 138 0.27 -15.77 -16.23
CA GLU A 138 -1.05 -15.34 -15.77
C GLU A 138 -0.84 -14.29 -14.67
N ILE A 139 -0.97 -13.02 -15.04
CA ILE A 139 -0.82 -11.90 -14.11
C ILE A 139 -1.97 -11.94 -13.10
N SER A 140 -1.67 -11.76 -11.82
CA SER A 140 -2.69 -11.75 -10.76
C SER A 140 -3.82 -10.76 -11.12
N LYS A 141 -5.06 -11.09 -10.75
CA LYS A 141 -6.21 -10.17 -10.84
C LYS A 141 -5.99 -8.87 -10.05
N GLU A 142 -5.09 -8.89 -9.07
CA GLU A 142 -4.64 -7.66 -8.42
C GLU A 142 -4.00 -6.68 -9.42
N GLY A 143 -3.29 -7.19 -10.43
CA GLY A 143 -2.72 -6.39 -11.52
C GLY A 143 -3.76 -5.77 -12.45
N SER A 144 -4.95 -6.38 -12.60
CA SER A 144 -6.04 -5.76 -13.39
C SER A 144 -6.75 -4.61 -12.67
N ASP A 145 -6.65 -4.54 -11.34
CA ASP A 145 -7.13 -3.40 -10.55
C ASP A 145 -6.15 -2.20 -10.63
N LEU A 146 -4.91 -2.43 -11.12
CA LEU A 146 -3.87 -1.41 -11.26
C LEU A 146 -4.01 -0.70 -12.60
N SER A 147 -3.77 0.61 -12.62
CA SER A 147 -4.05 1.45 -13.81
C SER A 147 -2.78 1.97 -14.46
N VAL A 148 -1.69 2.12 -13.71
CA VAL A 148 -0.43 2.65 -14.22
C VAL A 148 0.71 1.71 -13.89
N VAL A 149 1.32 1.15 -14.92
CA VAL A 149 2.53 0.33 -14.86
C VAL A 149 3.74 1.26 -14.77
N GLU A 150 4.41 1.28 -13.62
CA GLU A 150 5.63 2.05 -13.44
C GLU A 150 6.82 1.30 -14.03
N ARG A 151 6.87 -0.01 -13.82
CA ARG A 151 7.96 -0.88 -14.28
C ARG A 151 7.45 -2.29 -14.52
N ALA A 152 7.84 -2.89 -15.64
CA ALA A 152 7.65 -4.32 -15.85
C ALA A 152 8.86 -4.94 -16.55
N GLU A 153 9.32 -6.08 -16.03
CA GLU A 153 10.57 -6.73 -16.42
C GLU A 153 10.43 -8.24 -16.46
N VAL A 154 10.86 -8.84 -17.56
CA VAL A 154 11.02 -10.30 -17.65
C VAL A 154 12.45 -10.66 -17.28
N TRP A 155 12.58 -11.61 -16.35
CA TRP A 155 13.85 -12.15 -15.89
C TRP A 155 14.06 -13.53 -16.49
N LEU A 156 15.11 -13.66 -17.31
CA LEU A 156 15.52 -14.93 -17.93
C LEU A 156 16.93 -15.30 -17.48
N PHE A 157 17.13 -16.57 -17.13
CA PHE A 157 18.46 -17.08 -16.80
C PHE A 157 19.12 -17.72 -18.02
N LEU A 158 20.29 -17.23 -18.39
CA LEU A 158 21.14 -17.79 -19.44
C LEU A 158 22.16 -18.74 -18.79
N LYS A 159 22.04 -20.03 -19.05
CA LYS A 159 23.00 -21.06 -18.60
C LYS A 159 24.12 -21.21 -19.62
N VAL A 160 25.36 -21.08 -19.17
CA VAL A 160 26.58 -21.27 -19.97
C VAL A 160 27.44 -22.33 -19.26
N PRO A 161 27.26 -23.62 -19.57
CA PRO A 161 27.93 -24.72 -18.86
C PRO A 161 29.46 -24.69 -19.02
N LYS A 162 29.95 -24.26 -20.19
CA LYS A 162 31.37 -24.11 -20.51
C LYS A 162 31.60 -22.72 -21.08
N ALA A 163 32.53 -21.97 -20.50
CA ALA A 163 32.84 -20.63 -20.95
C ALA A 163 33.38 -20.67 -22.39
N ASN A 164 32.66 -20.05 -23.33
CA ASN A 164 33.07 -19.94 -24.71
C ASN A 164 33.61 -18.52 -24.99
N ARG A 165 34.82 -18.43 -25.54
CA ARG A 165 35.49 -17.14 -25.83
C ARG A 165 35.27 -16.63 -27.26
N THR A 166 34.74 -17.46 -28.17
CA THR A 166 34.62 -17.10 -29.60
C THR A 166 33.40 -16.24 -29.90
N ARG A 167 32.29 -16.44 -29.17
CA ARG A 167 31.09 -15.59 -29.23
C ARG A 167 30.65 -15.19 -27.84
N THR A 168 30.91 -13.93 -27.51
CA THR A 168 30.67 -13.40 -26.16
C THR A 168 29.33 -12.67 -26.04
N LYS A 169 28.62 -12.45 -27.15
CA LYS A 169 27.35 -11.74 -27.18
C LYS A 169 26.32 -12.50 -28.01
N VAL A 170 25.10 -12.60 -27.52
CA VAL A 170 23.96 -13.21 -28.22
C VAL A 170 22.76 -12.27 -28.17
N THR A 171 21.93 -12.28 -29.20
CA THR A 171 20.69 -11.50 -29.23
C THR A 171 19.51 -12.37 -28.83
N ILE A 172 18.77 -11.94 -27.82
CA ILE A 172 17.55 -12.58 -27.35
C ILE A 172 16.37 -11.69 -27.68
N ARG A 173 15.31 -12.29 -28.22
CA ARG A 173 14.05 -11.61 -28.57
C ARG A 173 12.87 -12.26 -27.87
N LEU A 174 11.99 -11.43 -27.33
CA LEU A 174 10.77 -11.82 -26.65
C LEU A 174 9.60 -11.39 -27.54
N PHE A 175 8.71 -12.32 -27.87
CA PHE A 175 7.54 -12.07 -28.71
C PHE A 175 6.26 -12.43 -27.96
N GLN A 176 5.28 -11.53 -27.95
CA GLN A 176 3.93 -11.85 -27.52
C GLN A 176 3.21 -12.57 -28.66
N GLN A 177 2.59 -13.70 -28.34
CA GLN A 177 1.72 -14.39 -29.27
C GLN A 177 0.29 -13.88 -29.11
N GLN A 178 -0.25 -13.25 -30.15
CA GLN A 178 -1.65 -12.82 -30.16
C GLN A 178 -2.47 -13.83 -30.98
N LYS A 179 -3.61 -14.25 -30.43
CA LYS A 179 -4.63 -14.97 -31.21
C LYS A 179 -5.64 -13.96 -31.73
N HIS A 180 -5.80 -13.90 -33.04
CA HIS A 180 -6.93 -13.19 -33.62
C HIS A 180 -8.22 -13.97 -33.32
N PRO A 181 -9.30 -13.33 -32.85
CA PRO A 181 -10.61 -13.96 -32.87
C PRO A 181 -10.97 -14.17 -34.35
N GLN A 182 -11.23 -15.43 -34.74
CA GLN A 182 -11.82 -15.71 -36.05
C GLN A 182 -13.21 -15.05 -36.07
N GLY A 183 -13.39 -14.12 -37.00
CA GLY A 183 -14.70 -13.55 -37.29
C GLY A 183 -15.62 -14.67 -37.76
N SER A 184 -16.79 -14.76 -37.15
CA SER A 184 -17.90 -15.54 -37.65
C SER A 184 -18.32 -15.00 -39.02
N LEU A 185 -17.92 -15.67 -40.10
CA LEU A 185 -18.70 -15.65 -41.33
C LEU A 185 -19.24 -17.06 -41.57
N ASP A 186 -20.55 -17.14 -41.40
CA ASP A 186 -21.41 -18.20 -41.85
C ASP A 186 -21.46 -18.15 -43.38
N THR A 187 -20.69 -19.01 -44.05
CA THR A 187 -21.00 -19.46 -45.41
C THR A 187 -20.50 -20.88 -45.52
N GLY A 188 -21.44 -21.81 -45.51
CA GLY A 188 -21.19 -23.19 -45.91
C GLY A 188 -20.73 -23.23 -47.36
N ASP A 189 -19.67 -24.00 -47.61
CA ASP A 189 -19.61 -24.95 -48.71
C ASP A 189 -18.38 -25.84 -48.50
N GLU A 190 -18.56 -27.11 -48.82
CA GLU A 190 -17.59 -28.19 -48.67
C GLU A 190 -16.45 -28.02 -49.70
N ALA A 191 -15.21 -27.86 -49.24
CA ALA A 191 -14.02 -28.12 -50.05
C ALA A 191 -12.75 -28.32 -49.19
N GLU A 192 -12.24 -29.56 -49.26
CA GLU A 192 -10.83 -30.00 -49.31
C GLU A 192 -9.84 -29.66 -48.17
N GLU A 193 -9.19 -30.72 -47.68
CA GLU A 193 -8.04 -30.72 -46.76
C GLU A 193 -6.84 -29.97 -47.35
N GLU A 194 -6.55 -28.75 -46.88
CA GLU A 194 -5.17 -28.25 -46.75
C GLU A 194 -5.04 -27.32 -45.53
N GLY A 195 -3.88 -27.39 -44.86
CA GLY A 195 -3.72 -26.96 -43.48
C GLY A 195 -3.87 -25.45 -43.24
N LEU A 196 -4.97 -25.06 -42.62
CA LEU A 196 -5.17 -23.71 -42.07
C LEU A 196 -4.43 -23.56 -40.73
N LYS A 197 -3.14 -23.22 -40.79
CA LYS A 197 -2.46 -22.55 -39.66
C LYS A 197 -3.15 -21.21 -39.45
N GLY A 198 -4.03 -21.13 -38.45
CA GLY A 198 -4.59 -19.85 -38.01
C GLY A 198 -3.47 -18.83 -37.82
N ASP A 199 -3.62 -17.65 -38.43
CA ASP A 199 -2.60 -16.62 -38.50
C ASP A 199 -2.29 -16.11 -37.08
N ARG A 200 -1.18 -16.59 -36.49
CA ARG A 200 -0.71 -16.16 -35.17
C ARG A 200 0.16 -14.94 -35.40
N SER A 201 -0.38 -13.75 -35.13
CA SER A 201 0.42 -12.54 -35.15
C SER A 201 1.35 -12.49 -33.94
N GLU A 202 2.62 -12.17 -34.18
CA GLU A 202 3.63 -12.04 -33.13
C GLU A 202 4.04 -10.57 -33.00
N GLN A 203 3.96 -10.04 -31.78
CA GLN A 203 4.40 -8.70 -31.46
C GLN A 203 5.73 -8.76 -30.71
N LEU A 204 6.75 -8.02 -31.16
CA LEU A 204 8.01 -7.90 -30.43
C LEU A 204 7.79 -7.16 -29.10
N LEU A 205 8.11 -7.82 -27.99
CA LEU A 205 8.05 -7.25 -26.64
C LEU A 205 9.37 -6.59 -26.24
N SER A 206 10.49 -7.25 -26.52
CA SER A 206 11.82 -6.80 -26.15
C SER A 206 12.88 -7.48 -27.02
N GLU A 207 13.90 -6.73 -27.42
CA GLU A 207 15.11 -7.23 -28.08
C GLU A 207 16.31 -6.74 -27.29
N LYS A 208 17.21 -7.66 -26.92
CA LYS A 208 18.40 -7.31 -26.14
C LYS A 208 19.59 -8.16 -26.51
N VAL A 209 20.73 -7.50 -26.69
CA VAL A 209 22.04 -8.16 -26.80
C VAL A 209 22.57 -8.41 -25.39
N VAL A 210 22.90 -9.65 -25.07
CA VAL A 210 23.37 -10.07 -23.75
C VAL A 210 24.74 -10.73 -23.82
N ASP A 211 25.50 -10.66 -22.74
CA ASP A 211 26.80 -11.32 -22.62
C ASP A 211 26.62 -12.81 -22.28
N ALA A 212 27.25 -13.69 -23.06
CA ALA A 212 27.18 -15.14 -22.92
C ALA A 212 28.47 -15.77 -22.35
N ARG A 213 29.33 -14.99 -21.68
CA ARG A 213 30.60 -15.49 -21.08
C ARG A 213 30.38 -16.34 -19.83
N LYS A 214 29.33 -16.05 -19.05
CA LYS A 214 29.02 -16.71 -17.78
C LYS A 214 27.52 -16.89 -17.60
N SER A 215 27.13 -17.90 -16.83
CA SER A 215 25.73 -18.10 -16.45
C SER A 215 25.24 -16.94 -15.58
N THR A 216 24.17 -16.25 -15.98
CA THR A 216 23.64 -15.10 -15.23
C THR A 216 22.20 -14.76 -15.62
N TRP A 217 21.56 -13.92 -14.80
CA TRP A 217 20.25 -13.37 -15.07
C TRP A 217 20.34 -12.19 -16.04
N HIS A 218 19.38 -12.13 -16.95
CA HIS A 218 19.19 -11.01 -17.85
C HIS A 218 17.77 -10.47 -17.72
N ILE A 219 17.72 -9.15 -17.56
CA ILE A 219 16.49 -8.38 -17.41
C ILE A 219 16.10 -7.81 -18.77
N PHE A 220 14.82 -7.97 -19.12
CA PHE A 220 14.21 -7.49 -20.35
C PHE A 220 13.05 -6.54 -20.01
N PRO A 221 13.17 -5.24 -20.30
CA PRO A 221 12.10 -4.29 -20.03
C PRO A 221 10.92 -4.54 -20.97
N VAL A 222 9.72 -4.60 -20.39
CA VAL A 222 8.44 -4.84 -21.10
C VAL A 222 7.31 -3.93 -20.63
N SER A 223 7.60 -2.86 -19.87
CA SER A 223 6.61 -1.96 -19.25
C SER A 223 5.49 -1.52 -20.19
N SER A 224 5.81 -0.96 -21.36
CA SER A 224 4.80 -0.46 -22.32
C SER A 224 3.88 -1.55 -22.88
N SER A 225 4.41 -2.77 -23.00
CA SER A 225 3.66 -3.91 -23.52
C SER A 225 2.73 -4.49 -22.46
N ILE A 226 3.17 -4.53 -21.20
CA ILE A 226 2.33 -4.93 -20.07
C ILE A 226 1.25 -3.89 -19.80
N GLN A 227 1.57 -2.58 -19.85
CA GLN A 227 0.56 -1.52 -19.78
C GLN A 227 -0.53 -1.74 -20.83
N ARG A 228 -0.16 -1.92 -22.10
CA ARG A 228 -1.11 -2.18 -23.19
C ARG A 228 -1.94 -3.45 -22.98
N LEU A 229 -1.35 -4.50 -22.41
CA LEU A 229 -2.06 -5.75 -22.11
C LEU A 229 -3.14 -5.52 -21.05
N LEU A 230 -2.80 -4.82 -19.96
CA LEU A 230 -3.72 -4.48 -18.88
C LEU A 230 -4.79 -3.48 -19.32
N ASP A 231 -4.44 -2.50 -20.17
CA ASP A 231 -5.40 -1.56 -20.78
C ASP A 231 -6.46 -2.28 -21.63
N GLN A 232 -6.12 -3.44 -22.20
CA GLN A 232 -7.06 -4.30 -22.93
C GLN A 232 -7.91 -5.20 -22.01
N GLY A 233 -7.75 -5.08 -20.68
CA GLY A 233 -8.41 -5.93 -19.70
C GLY A 233 -7.92 -7.38 -19.70
N LYS A 234 -6.73 -7.64 -20.25
CA LYS A 234 -6.14 -8.98 -20.33
C LYS A 234 -5.09 -9.15 -19.24
N THR A 235 -5.09 -10.30 -18.59
CA THR A 235 -4.07 -10.70 -17.59
C THR A 235 -3.13 -11.78 -18.10
N SER A 236 -3.45 -12.37 -19.25
CA SER A 236 -2.77 -13.53 -19.79
C SER A 236 -1.77 -13.15 -20.88
N LEU A 237 -0.53 -13.61 -20.75
CA LEU A 237 0.56 -13.33 -21.68
C LEU A 237 1.28 -14.62 -22.11
N ASP A 238 1.10 -15.00 -23.38
CA ASP A 238 1.92 -16.02 -24.03
C ASP A 238 3.14 -15.37 -24.70
N MET A 239 4.33 -15.75 -24.25
CA MET A 239 5.60 -15.18 -24.68
C MET A 239 6.52 -16.23 -25.30
N ARG A 240 6.80 -16.10 -26.61
CA ARG A 240 7.81 -16.90 -27.31
C ARG A 240 9.18 -16.27 -27.17
N ILE A 241 10.19 -17.09 -26.90
CA ILE A 241 11.57 -16.65 -26.74
C ILE A 241 12.43 -17.18 -27.90
N ALA A 242 13.16 -16.28 -28.55
CA ALA A 242 14.07 -16.60 -29.66
C ALA A 242 15.51 -16.20 -29.34
N CYS A 243 16.44 -17.12 -29.61
CA CYS A 243 17.88 -16.88 -29.53
C CYS A 243 18.59 -17.87 -30.47
N GLU A 244 18.77 -17.47 -31.73
CA GLU A 244 19.42 -18.32 -32.74
C GLU A 244 20.90 -18.55 -32.42
N GLN A 245 21.55 -17.54 -31.84
CA GLN A 245 22.99 -17.54 -31.54
C GLN A 245 23.36 -18.28 -30.24
N CYS A 246 22.37 -18.68 -29.42
CA CYS A 246 22.63 -19.27 -28.10
C CYS A 246 23.34 -20.62 -28.22
N GLN A 247 22.85 -21.51 -29.07
CA GLN A 247 23.42 -22.86 -29.23
C GLN A 247 24.86 -22.80 -29.77
N GLU A 248 25.13 -21.95 -30.77
CA GLU A 248 26.48 -21.73 -31.31
C GLU A 248 27.45 -21.17 -30.27
N SER A 249 26.95 -20.44 -29.28
CA SER A 249 27.75 -19.87 -28.20
C SER A 249 27.90 -20.82 -27.00
N GLY A 250 27.31 -22.02 -27.05
CA GLY A 250 27.30 -22.97 -25.92
C GLY A 250 26.41 -22.51 -24.76
N ALA A 251 25.48 -21.60 -25.02
CA ALA A 251 24.54 -21.06 -24.05
C ALA A 251 23.13 -21.64 -24.26
N SER A 252 22.37 -21.78 -23.17
CA SER A 252 20.99 -22.24 -23.20
C SER A 252 20.14 -21.42 -22.24
N LEU A 253 18.94 -21.03 -22.66
CA LEU A 253 17.99 -20.35 -21.79
C LEU A 253 17.26 -21.37 -20.92
N VAL A 254 17.23 -21.12 -19.60
CA VAL A 254 16.40 -21.91 -18.68
C VAL A 254 14.97 -21.43 -18.82
N LEU A 255 14.12 -22.28 -19.40
CA LEU A 255 12.69 -22.02 -19.56
C LEU A 255 11.94 -22.80 -18.49
N LEU A 256 11.40 -23.96 -18.83
CA LEU A 256 10.81 -24.90 -17.88
C LEU A 256 11.20 -26.31 -18.31
N GLY A 257 11.59 -27.14 -17.34
CA GLY A 257 12.01 -28.52 -17.58
C GLY A 257 10.89 -29.31 -18.26
N LYS A 258 11.26 -30.26 -19.13
CA LYS A 258 10.29 -31.23 -19.66
C LYS A 258 9.69 -31.96 -18.46
N LYS A 259 8.37 -31.86 -18.25
CA LYS A 259 7.66 -32.85 -17.41
C LYS A 259 8.01 -34.21 -17.98
N LYS A 260 8.82 -34.99 -17.27
CA LYS A 260 9.10 -36.38 -17.63
C LYS A 260 7.73 -37.04 -17.67
N LYS A 261 7.26 -37.40 -18.87
CA LYS A 261 6.04 -38.19 -19.04
C LYS A 261 6.27 -39.41 -18.14
N LYS A 262 5.45 -39.56 -17.10
CA LYS A 262 5.50 -40.71 -16.18
C LYS A 262 5.09 -41.90 -17.05
N GLY A 263 6.08 -42.47 -17.75
CA GLY A 263 5.94 -43.69 -18.51
C GLY A 263 5.61 -44.81 -17.54
N GLU A 264 4.71 -45.68 -17.99
CA GLU A 264 4.17 -46.81 -17.26
C GLU A 264 5.25 -47.64 -16.53
N GLU A 265 4.83 -48.19 -15.41
CA GLU A 265 5.59 -49.08 -14.53
C GLU A 265 6.30 -50.18 -15.33
N GLY A 266 7.62 -50.07 -15.39
CA GLY A 266 8.53 -51.18 -15.68
C GLY A 266 9.38 -51.39 -14.44
N ASP A 267 9.03 -52.45 -13.69
CA ASP A 267 9.74 -52.93 -12.52
C ASP A 267 11.24 -53.15 -12.78
N GLY A 268 12.06 -52.89 -11.77
CA GLY A 268 13.41 -53.42 -11.70
C GLY A 268 14.57 -52.42 -11.72
N LYS A 269 15.12 -52.22 -10.52
CA LYS A 269 16.55 -52.09 -10.18
C LYS A 269 17.07 -50.68 -9.83
N LYS A 270 17.13 -50.46 -8.51
CA LYS A 270 17.94 -49.42 -7.84
C LYS A 270 19.36 -49.36 -8.42
N LYS A 271 19.78 -48.17 -8.86
CA LYS A 271 21.18 -47.77 -8.89
C LYS A 271 21.31 -46.48 -8.08
N ASP A 272 22.12 -46.56 -7.03
CA ASP A 272 22.63 -45.41 -6.29
C ASP A 272 23.29 -44.42 -7.25
N GLY A 273 23.01 -43.14 -7.05
CA GLY A 273 23.56 -42.04 -7.83
C GLY A 273 22.88 -40.71 -7.46
N GLY A 274 23.20 -40.19 -6.27
CA GLY A 274 22.70 -38.92 -5.72
C GLY A 274 23.25 -37.66 -6.41
N GLU A 275 23.34 -37.66 -7.74
CA GLU A 275 23.86 -36.54 -8.55
C GLU A 275 22.75 -35.86 -9.39
N GLY A 276 21.63 -36.55 -9.64
CA GLY A 276 20.52 -36.02 -10.45
C GLY A 276 19.56 -35.07 -9.72
N THR A 277 19.52 -35.10 -8.38
CA THR A 277 18.58 -34.29 -7.58
C THR A 277 19.05 -32.84 -7.40
N VAL A 278 20.36 -32.60 -7.34
CA VAL A 278 20.93 -31.26 -7.09
C VAL A 278 20.88 -30.36 -8.33
N GLU A 279 21.01 -30.92 -9.54
CA GLU A 279 20.87 -30.13 -10.78
C GLU A 279 19.41 -29.74 -11.05
N GLU A 280 18.44 -30.61 -10.74
CA GLU A 280 17.01 -30.30 -10.87
C GLU A 280 16.56 -29.21 -9.87
N GLU A 281 17.03 -29.24 -8.62
CA GLU A 281 16.77 -28.17 -7.64
C GLU A 281 17.44 -26.84 -8.03
N LYS A 282 18.67 -26.88 -8.56
CA LYS A 282 19.36 -25.69 -9.08
C LYS A 282 18.71 -25.13 -10.34
N GLU A 283 18.04 -25.93 -11.17
CA GLU A 283 17.29 -25.41 -12.32
C GLU A 283 15.94 -24.81 -11.92
N GLN A 284 15.34 -25.28 -10.82
CA GLN A 284 14.12 -24.69 -10.26
C GLN A 284 14.34 -23.26 -9.74
N SER A 285 15.53 -22.95 -9.19
CA SER A 285 15.86 -21.57 -8.76
C SER A 285 16.06 -20.59 -9.93
N HIS A 286 16.22 -21.10 -11.16
CA HIS A 286 16.40 -20.31 -12.37
C HIS A 286 15.10 -20.18 -13.19
N ARG A 287 13.94 -20.50 -12.60
CA ARG A 287 12.64 -20.37 -13.26
C ARG A 287 12.38 -18.91 -13.68
N PRO A 288 12.04 -18.64 -14.95
CA PRO A 288 11.70 -17.30 -15.40
C PRO A 288 10.51 -16.69 -14.66
N PHE A 289 10.55 -15.37 -14.48
CA PHE A 289 9.45 -14.61 -13.89
C PHE A 289 9.31 -13.22 -14.52
N LEU A 290 8.10 -12.69 -14.45
CA LEU A 290 7.75 -11.31 -14.75
C LEU A 290 7.63 -10.57 -13.42
N MET A 291 8.40 -9.51 -13.23
CA MET A 291 8.17 -8.53 -12.16
C MET A 291 7.37 -7.36 -12.72
N LEU A 292 6.33 -6.96 -12.00
CA LEU A 292 5.45 -5.85 -12.33
C LEU A 292 5.31 -4.95 -11.10
N GLN A 293 5.79 -3.71 -11.22
CA GLN A 293 5.49 -2.62 -10.29
C GLN A 293 4.43 -1.74 -10.94
N ALA A 294 3.27 -1.65 -10.30
CA ALA A 294 2.17 -0.84 -10.80
C ALA A 294 1.40 -0.20 -9.64
N ARG A 295 0.82 0.97 -9.92
CA ARG A 295 0.02 1.74 -8.97
C ARG A 295 -1.43 1.81 -9.43
N GLN A 296 -2.33 1.90 -8.46
CA GLN A 296 -3.72 2.23 -8.75
C GLN A 296 -3.78 3.69 -9.22
N SER A 297 -4.40 3.95 -10.37
CA SER A 297 -4.73 5.34 -10.72
C SER A 297 -5.94 5.77 -9.92
N GLU A 298 -5.91 7.04 -9.52
CA GLU A 298 -7.03 7.74 -8.93
C GLU A 298 -8.28 7.81 -9.84
N ASP A 299 -8.11 7.60 -11.16
CA ASP A 299 -9.11 7.84 -12.20
C ASP A 299 -10.00 6.63 -12.57
N HIS A 300 -9.76 5.42 -12.03
CA HIS A 300 -10.60 4.26 -12.34
C HIS A 300 -11.71 4.03 -11.28
N PRO A 301 -13.00 4.07 -11.67
CA PRO A 301 -14.12 4.14 -10.72
C PRO A 301 -14.51 2.80 -10.08
N HIS A 302 -13.87 1.67 -10.42
CA HIS A 302 -14.43 0.34 -10.09
C HIS A 302 -13.83 -0.42 -8.91
N ARG A 303 -12.88 0.17 -8.18
CA ARG A 303 -12.66 -0.18 -6.77
C ARG A 303 -12.16 1.04 -6.02
N ARG A 304 -13.04 2.03 -5.84
CA ARG A 304 -12.81 3.15 -4.92
C ARG A 304 -12.32 2.58 -3.58
N ARG A 305 -11.02 2.67 -3.31
CA ARG A 305 -10.57 2.92 -1.93
C ARG A 305 -11.37 4.16 -1.54
N ARG A 306 -12.37 3.96 -0.68
CA ARG A 306 -13.44 4.93 -0.43
C ARG A 306 -12.79 6.12 0.28
N ARG A 307 -12.28 7.09 -0.49
CA ARG A 307 -11.70 8.33 0.04
C ARG A 307 -12.69 8.98 0.99
N GLY A 308 -12.19 9.53 2.09
CA GLY A 308 -13.02 10.30 3.03
C GLY A 308 -13.84 11.34 2.28
N LEU A 309 -15.11 11.51 2.67
CA LEU A 309 -16.00 12.50 2.05
C LEU A 309 -15.44 13.91 2.30
N GLU A 310 -15.48 14.77 1.29
CA GLU A 310 -15.21 16.21 1.44
C GLU A 310 -16.52 16.98 1.53
N CYS A 311 -16.57 17.99 2.40
CA CYS A 311 -17.80 18.75 2.64
C CYS A 311 -18.12 19.66 1.44
N ASP A 312 -19.19 19.37 0.70
CA ASP A 312 -19.65 20.15 -0.45
C ASP A 312 -20.80 21.12 -0.13
N GLY A 313 -21.23 21.16 1.15
CA GLY A 313 -22.32 22.00 1.65
C GLY A 313 -23.73 21.49 1.37
N LYS A 314 -23.90 20.35 0.69
CA LYS A 314 -25.23 19.82 0.32
C LYS A 314 -25.76 18.78 1.32
N VAL A 315 -24.89 18.13 2.08
CA VAL A 315 -25.25 17.04 3.01
C VAL A 315 -24.53 17.20 4.34
N ASN A 316 -25.26 17.08 5.45
CA ASN A 316 -24.73 17.14 6.82
C ASN A 316 -24.20 15.76 7.30
N ILE A 317 -23.53 15.03 6.41
CA ILE A 317 -22.88 13.75 6.72
C ILE A 317 -21.42 14.01 7.09
N CYS A 318 -20.85 13.19 7.97
CA CYS A 318 -19.44 13.30 8.36
C CYS A 318 -18.50 13.41 7.15
N CYS A 319 -17.78 14.52 7.08
CA CYS A 319 -16.88 14.88 5.98
C CYS A 319 -15.70 15.73 6.47
N LYS A 320 -14.65 15.79 5.67
CA LYS A 320 -13.50 16.69 5.85
C LYS A 320 -13.81 18.04 5.24
N LYS A 321 -13.61 19.11 6.00
CA LYS A 321 -13.66 20.49 5.53
C LYS A 321 -12.26 21.05 5.37
N GLN A 322 -12.00 21.61 4.19
CA GLN A 322 -10.70 22.21 3.87
C GLN A 322 -10.62 23.61 4.46
N PHE A 323 -9.55 23.88 5.20
CA PHE A 323 -9.33 25.20 5.80
C PHE A 323 -7.84 25.52 5.79
N PHE A 324 -7.42 26.33 4.82
CA PHE A 324 -6.03 26.77 4.72
C PHE A 324 -5.79 28.02 5.55
N VAL A 325 -4.72 28.00 6.34
CA VAL A 325 -4.31 29.13 7.17
C VAL A 325 -2.91 29.56 6.77
N SER A 326 -2.81 30.76 6.21
CA SER A 326 -1.56 31.47 5.98
C SER A 326 -1.06 32.05 7.29
N PHE A 327 0.19 31.76 7.66
CA PHE A 327 0.78 32.34 8.86
C PHE A 327 1.00 33.85 8.72
N LYS A 328 1.13 34.34 7.49
CA LYS A 328 1.18 35.77 7.21
C LYS A 328 -0.14 36.46 7.54
N ASP A 329 -1.25 35.85 7.14
CA ASP A 329 -2.58 36.46 7.26
C ASP A 329 -3.04 36.51 8.73
N ILE A 330 -2.57 35.57 9.55
CA ILE A 330 -2.86 35.55 11.00
C ILE A 330 -1.79 36.26 11.84
N GLY A 331 -0.76 36.82 11.19
CA GLY A 331 0.34 37.58 11.79
C GLY A 331 1.34 36.76 12.61
N TRP A 332 1.58 35.50 12.25
CA TRP A 332 2.50 34.55 12.90
C TRP A 332 3.76 34.23 12.07
N ASN A 333 3.92 34.86 10.91
CA ASN A 333 5.07 34.67 10.00
C ASN A 333 6.38 35.34 10.47
N ASP A 334 6.36 35.98 11.63
CA ASP A 334 7.54 36.58 12.28
C ASP A 334 8.31 35.56 13.12
N TRP A 335 7.59 34.65 13.80
CA TRP A 335 8.17 33.62 14.64
C TRP A 335 8.12 32.24 13.97
N ILE A 336 7.15 31.97 13.10
CA ILE A 336 7.14 30.78 12.23
C ILE A 336 7.88 31.11 10.94
N ILE A 337 9.02 30.47 10.73
CA ILE A 337 9.91 30.69 9.59
C ILE A 337 9.46 29.86 8.39
N ALA A 338 9.09 28.60 8.63
CA ALA A 338 8.57 27.71 7.60
C ALA A 338 7.62 26.65 8.21
N PRO A 339 6.59 26.19 7.47
CA PRO A 339 6.19 26.66 6.14
C PRO A 339 5.46 28.01 6.19
N SER A 340 5.00 28.53 5.04
CA SER A 340 4.26 29.80 4.95
C SER A 340 2.83 29.75 5.47
N GLY A 341 2.28 28.55 5.58
CA GLY A 341 0.92 28.25 6.02
C GLY A 341 0.66 26.76 5.92
N TYR A 342 -0.51 26.31 6.33
CA TYR A 342 -0.88 24.90 6.26
C TYR A 342 -2.39 24.68 6.17
N HIS A 343 -2.76 23.45 5.79
CA HIS A 343 -4.15 23.01 5.72
C HIS A 343 -4.62 22.51 7.09
N ALA A 344 -5.20 23.40 7.89
CA ALA A 344 -5.85 23.09 9.16
C ALA A 344 -7.24 22.47 8.94
N ASN A 345 -7.29 21.41 8.13
CA ASN A 345 -8.53 20.69 7.82
C ASN A 345 -9.14 20.10 9.08
N TYR A 346 -10.47 20.00 9.11
CA TYR A 346 -11.19 19.46 10.26
C TYR A 346 -12.40 18.64 9.83
N CYS A 347 -12.91 17.81 10.73
CA CYS A 347 -14.07 16.97 10.49
C CYS A 347 -15.34 17.67 10.96
N GLU A 348 -16.36 17.68 10.10
CA GLU A 348 -17.67 18.27 10.36
C GLU A 348 -18.78 17.31 9.87
N GLY A 349 -19.98 17.43 10.45
CA GLY A 349 -21.14 16.67 10.04
C GLY A 349 -21.58 15.61 11.05
N GLU A 350 -22.71 14.97 10.77
CA GLU A 350 -23.31 13.97 11.66
C GLU A 350 -22.99 12.54 11.22
N CYS A 351 -23.07 11.61 12.17
CA CYS A 351 -22.86 10.18 11.94
C CYS A 351 -24.15 9.38 12.25
N PRO A 352 -25.04 9.19 11.25
CA PRO A 352 -26.27 8.45 11.44
C PRO A 352 -26.02 6.98 11.79
N SER A 353 -26.87 6.40 12.65
CA SER A 353 -26.81 4.99 13.10
C SER A 353 -26.63 4.00 11.94
N HIS A 354 -27.33 4.27 10.85
CA HIS A 354 -27.43 3.38 9.70
C HIS A 354 -26.20 3.45 8.80
N ILE A 355 -25.36 4.48 8.95
CA ILE A 355 -24.17 4.76 8.12
C ILE A 355 -22.87 4.37 8.84
N ALA A 356 -22.89 4.28 10.18
CA ALA A 356 -21.78 3.83 11.03
C ALA A 356 -21.30 2.38 10.78
N GLY A 357 -21.83 1.70 9.75
CA GLY A 357 -21.34 0.41 9.26
C GLY A 357 -21.46 0.15 7.76
N THR A 358 -22.05 1.04 6.95
CA THR A 358 -22.31 0.79 5.51
C THR A 358 -21.43 1.61 4.57
N SER A 359 -20.64 2.57 5.09
CA SER A 359 -19.95 3.54 4.23
C SER A 359 -18.47 3.75 4.57
N GLY A 360 -17.70 2.70 4.88
CA GLY A 360 -16.25 2.86 5.12
C GLY A 360 -15.91 3.84 6.26
N SER A 361 -16.91 4.24 7.03
CA SER A 361 -16.82 5.24 8.09
C SER A 361 -16.41 4.61 9.42
N SER A 362 -16.50 3.28 9.56
CA SER A 362 -16.12 2.58 10.78
C SER A 362 -14.60 2.62 10.96
N LEU A 363 -14.14 3.36 11.97
CA LEU A 363 -12.72 3.56 12.28
C LEU A 363 -11.97 2.29 12.69
N SER A 364 -12.69 1.25 13.11
CA SER A 364 -12.07 -0.01 13.54
C SER A 364 -13.04 -1.18 13.43
N PHE A 365 -12.50 -2.41 13.46
CA PHE A 365 -13.30 -3.62 13.61
C PHE A 365 -14.22 -3.54 14.84
N HIS A 366 -13.75 -2.95 15.94
CA HIS A 366 -14.56 -2.74 17.15
C HIS A 366 -15.74 -1.78 16.91
N SER A 367 -15.54 -0.67 16.19
CA SER A 367 -16.63 0.24 15.81
C SER A 367 -17.69 -0.46 14.97
N THR A 368 -17.29 -1.32 14.02
CA THR A 368 -18.22 -2.12 13.21
C THR A 368 -19.03 -3.07 14.08
N VAL A 369 -18.38 -3.79 14.99
CA VAL A 369 -19.04 -4.72 15.90
C VAL A 369 -20.01 -3.98 16.81
N ILE A 370 -19.57 -2.89 17.46
CA ILE A 370 -20.40 -2.08 18.36
C ILE A 370 -21.61 -1.51 17.61
N ASN A 371 -21.41 -0.97 16.40
CA ASN A 371 -22.51 -0.44 15.59
C ASN A 371 -23.52 -1.54 15.21
N HIS A 372 -23.04 -2.74 14.90
CA HIS A 372 -23.90 -3.87 14.60
C HIS A 372 -24.76 -4.31 15.80
N TYR A 373 -24.19 -4.34 17.01
CA TYR A 373 -24.95 -4.59 18.25
C TYR A 373 -25.96 -3.47 18.55
N ARG A 374 -25.58 -2.21 18.34
CA ARG A 374 -26.47 -1.03 18.46
C ARG A 374 -27.65 -1.11 17.49
N MET A 375 -27.41 -1.39 16.22
CA MET A 375 -28.45 -1.51 15.18
C MET A 375 -29.45 -2.63 15.47
N ARG A 376 -29.01 -3.70 16.16
CA ARG A 376 -29.89 -4.79 16.62
C ARG A 376 -30.54 -4.52 17.97
N GLY A 377 -30.40 -3.32 18.54
CA GLY A 377 -31.05 -2.94 19.80
C GLY A 377 -30.53 -3.67 21.04
N HIS A 378 -29.33 -4.27 21.00
CA HIS A 378 -28.78 -4.98 22.14
C HIS A 378 -28.20 -3.98 23.16
N SER A 379 -28.71 -3.99 24.40
CA SER A 379 -28.11 -3.25 25.52
C SER A 379 -26.74 -3.86 25.85
N PRO A 380 -25.72 -3.04 26.20
CA PRO A 380 -25.76 -1.66 26.68
C PRO A 380 -25.59 -0.56 25.61
N PHE A 381 -25.52 -0.89 24.32
CA PHE A 381 -25.01 0.05 23.30
C PHE A 381 -26.05 0.88 22.56
N ALA A 382 -27.34 0.78 22.92
CA ALA A 382 -28.45 1.44 22.23
C ALA A 382 -28.38 2.99 22.27
N ASN A 383 -27.77 3.57 23.32
CA ASN A 383 -27.71 5.02 23.53
C ASN A 383 -26.37 5.66 23.11
N LEU A 384 -25.42 4.91 22.55
CA LEU A 384 -24.15 5.48 22.09
C LEU A 384 -24.34 6.19 20.76
N LYS A 385 -23.88 7.44 20.69
CA LYS A 385 -23.78 8.22 19.44
C LYS A 385 -22.40 8.02 18.81
N SER A 386 -22.38 7.94 17.49
CA SER A 386 -21.14 7.98 16.72
C SER A 386 -20.70 9.42 16.50
N CYS A 387 -19.38 9.65 16.54
CA CYS A 387 -18.79 10.97 16.35
C CYS A 387 -18.05 11.04 15.02
N CYS A 388 -18.07 12.21 14.38
CA CYS A 388 -17.25 12.48 13.20
C CYS A 388 -15.83 12.84 13.65
N VAL A 389 -14.85 12.00 13.36
CA VAL A 389 -13.47 12.15 13.81
C VAL A 389 -12.47 11.87 12.69
N PRO A 390 -11.23 12.40 12.78
CA PRO A 390 -10.18 12.10 11.81
C PRO A 390 -9.86 10.59 11.78
N THR A 391 -9.87 10.00 10.59
CA THR A 391 -9.45 8.60 10.34
C THR A 391 -8.02 8.51 9.85
N LYS A 392 -7.57 9.52 9.10
CA LYS A 392 -6.23 9.61 8.55
C LYS A 392 -5.65 10.99 8.81
N LEU A 393 -4.46 11.00 9.41
CA LEU A 393 -3.74 12.20 9.80
C LEU A 393 -2.33 12.16 9.23
N ARG A 394 -1.83 13.30 8.76
CA ARG A 394 -0.48 13.46 8.23
C ARG A 394 0.38 14.33 9.14
N PRO A 395 1.65 13.96 9.38
CA PRO A 395 2.58 14.79 10.12
C PRO A 395 3.03 16.00 9.29
N MET A 396 3.57 17.00 9.99
CA MET A 396 4.06 18.24 9.38
C MET A 396 5.32 18.71 10.10
N SER A 397 6.34 19.11 9.35
CA SER A 397 7.52 19.77 9.90
C SER A 397 7.28 21.27 10.06
N MET A 398 7.78 21.86 11.13
CA MET A 398 7.75 23.31 11.35
C MET A 398 9.09 23.84 11.84
N LEU A 399 9.49 24.98 11.30
CA LEU A 399 10.69 25.73 11.66
C LEU A 399 10.27 27.06 12.29
N TYR A 400 10.59 27.27 13.56
CA TYR A 400 10.09 28.42 14.32
C TYR A 400 11.08 28.91 15.38
N TYR A 401 10.88 30.14 15.86
CA TYR A 401 11.56 30.69 17.03
C TYR A 401 10.86 30.27 18.32
N ASP A 402 11.63 29.77 19.28
CA ASP A 402 11.15 29.46 20.63
C ASP A 402 11.29 30.67 21.58
N ASP A 403 10.75 30.56 22.79
CA ASP A 403 10.80 31.61 23.84
C ASP A 403 12.25 32.06 24.16
N GLY A 404 13.23 31.17 23.98
CA GLY A 404 14.66 31.47 24.13
C GLY A 404 15.34 32.12 22.92
N GLN A 405 14.58 32.58 21.93
CA GLN A 405 15.07 33.07 20.62
C GLN A 405 15.88 32.04 19.81
N ASN A 406 15.76 30.76 20.16
CA ASN A 406 16.38 29.66 19.44
C ASN A 406 15.51 29.26 18.25
N ILE A 407 16.14 28.84 17.15
CA ILE A 407 15.45 28.32 15.97
C ILE A 407 15.32 26.80 16.11
N ILE A 408 14.08 26.30 16.12
CA ILE A 408 13.76 24.87 16.30
C ILE A 408 13.10 24.33 15.04
N LYS A 409 13.64 23.23 14.50
CA LYS A 409 12.95 22.36 13.54
C LYS A 409 12.27 21.23 14.32
N LYS A 410 10.95 21.14 14.23
CA LYS A 410 10.16 20.10 14.91
C LYS A 410 9.27 19.36 13.93
N ASP A 411 9.25 18.04 14.03
CA ASP A 411 8.34 17.19 13.28
C ASP A 411 7.13 16.87 14.15
N ILE A 412 5.97 17.39 13.75
CA ILE A 412 4.73 17.34 14.52
C ILE A 412 3.86 16.25 13.92
N GLN A 413 3.60 15.20 14.70
CA GLN A 413 2.69 14.12 14.31
C GLN A 413 1.23 14.58 14.35
N ASN A 414 0.37 13.96 13.56
CA ASN A 414 -1.08 14.14 13.64
C ASN A 414 -1.57 15.60 13.44
N MET A 415 -0.91 16.37 12.57
CA MET A 415 -1.16 17.81 12.41
C MET A 415 -2.21 18.14 11.33
N ILE A 416 -2.23 17.38 10.24
CA ILE A 416 -3.11 17.64 9.08
C ILE A 416 -4.14 16.51 8.96
N VAL A 417 -5.42 16.85 8.93
CA VAL A 417 -6.50 15.89 8.65
C VAL A 417 -6.58 15.61 7.14
N GLU A 418 -6.45 14.33 6.77
CA GLU A 418 -6.56 13.88 5.38
C GLU A 418 -7.91 13.21 5.09
N GLU A 419 -8.45 12.49 6.07
CA GLU A 419 -9.74 11.80 5.99
C GLU A 419 -10.51 11.86 7.32
N CYS A 420 -11.84 11.81 7.22
CA CYS A 420 -12.77 11.79 8.36
C CYS A 420 -13.71 10.57 8.26
N GLY A 421 -14.17 10.08 9.41
CA GLY A 421 -15.11 8.96 9.51
C GLY A 421 -15.90 8.95 10.82
N CYS A 422 -16.75 7.94 10.98
CA CYS A 422 -17.70 7.80 12.09
C CYS A 422 -17.27 6.72 13.09
N SER A 423 -17.02 7.10 14.35
CA SER A 423 -16.52 6.19 15.41
C SER A 423 -17.58 5.39 16.13
#